data_AF-A0A6G0RWA2-F1
#
_entry.id   AF-A0A6G0RWA2-F1
#
_cell.length_a   1.000
_cell.length_b   1.000
_cell.length_c   1.000
_cell.angle_alpha   90.00
_cell.angle_beta   90.00
_cell.angle_gamma   90.00
#
_symmetry.space_group_name_H-M   'P 1'
#
loop_
_entity.id
_entity.type
_entity.pdbx_description
1 polymer ?
#
loop_
_entity_poly.entity_id
_entity_poly.type
_entity_poly.pdbx_seq_one_letter_code
_entity_poly.pdbx_strand_id
1 'polypeptide(L)'
;MSDRALARVVLDITSVAWVPDHWVPTLTKGVWRKLVDDKRIKDLAATIRKQLEKDEYEMPLVPEFNPKEAKTKGFSPFLRSDGTPTVTVIDDDPKYRKTADEEEAEQLADAEAMAAAKEASSAESLSEGELEADQDEEDDEE
;
A
#
# COMPACT_ATOMS: atom_id res chain seq x y z
N MET A 1 -10.46 20.64 -15.95
CA MET A 1 -10.95 19.74 -14.88
C MET A 1 -11.68 20.58 -13.83
N SER A 2 -12.75 20.07 -13.25
CA SER A 2 -13.46 20.70 -12.13
C SER A 2 -12.90 20.21 -10.78
N ASP A 3 -13.16 20.97 -9.72
CA ASP A 3 -12.73 20.59 -8.36
C ASP A 3 -13.42 19.33 -7.86
N ARG A 4 -14.69 19.12 -8.25
CA ARG A 4 -15.42 17.87 -7.96
C ARG A 4 -14.73 16.65 -8.56
N ALA A 5 -14.22 16.78 -9.78
CA ALA A 5 -13.43 15.72 -10.41
C ALA A 5 -12.09 15.50 -9.68
N LEU A 6 -11.39 16.59 -9.33
CA LEU A 6 -10.15 16.52 -8.56
C LEU A 6 -10.33 15.87 -7.18
N ALA A 7 -11.42 16.18 -6.48
CA ALA A 7 -11.73 15.58 -5.19
C ALA A 7 -12.04 14.09 -5.29
N ARG A 8 -12.70 13.64 -6.37
CA ARG A 8 -12.91 12.21 -6.63
C ARG A 8 -11.58 11.49 -6.90
N VAL A 9 -10.68 12.12 -7.68
CA VAL A 9 -9.33 11.60 -7.91
C VAL A 9 -8.54 11.50 -6.61
N VAL A 10 -8.61 12.52 -5.73
CA VAL A 10 -7.98 12.46 -4.41
C VAL A 10 -8.51 11.27 -3.60
N LEU A 11 -9.82 11.02 -3.63
CA LEU A 11 -10.41 9.86 -2.95
C LEU A 11 -9.86 8.54 -3.51
N ASP A 12 -9.71 8.41 -4.84
CA ASP A 12 -9.17 7.18 -5.46
C ASP A 12 -7.71 6.94 -5.09
N ILE A 13 -6.83 7.94 -5.26
CA ILE A 13 -5.38 7.78 -5.05
C ILE A 13 -5.00 7.63 -3.57
N THR A 14 -5.88 8.09 -2.66
CA THR A 14 -5.70 7.93 -1.21
C THR A 14 -6.47 6.75 -0.63
N SER A 15 -7.30 6.06 -1.43
CA SER A 15 -7.96 4.85 -0.98
C SER A 15 -6.94 3.73 -0.77
N VAL A 16 -7.15 2.95 0.29
CA VAL A 16 -6.28 1.84 0.69
C VAL A 16 -6.67 0.55 -0.05
N ALA A 17 -7.89 0.46 -0.57
CA ALA A 17 -8.41 -0.79 -1.13
C ALA A 17 -8.22 -0.89 -2.65
N TRP A 18 -7.67 -2.01 -3.11
CA TRP A 18 -7.83 -2.55 -4.46
C TRP A 18 -7.31 -1.71 -5.64
N VAL A 19 -6.27 -0.91 -5.42
CA VAL A 19 -5.57 -0.21 -6.51
C VAL A 19 -4.18 -0.82 -6.68
N PRO A 20 -3.81 -1.27 -7.90
CA PRO A 20 -2.45 -1.68 -8.20
C PRO A 20 -1.44 -0.57 -7.89
N ASP A 21 -0.26 -0.91 -7.36
CA ASP A 21 0.71 0.09 -6.90
C ASP A 21 1.10 1.11 -7.98
N HIS A 22 1.20 0.66 -9.24
CA HIS A 22 1.57 1.50 -10.38
C HIS A 22 0.50 2.54 -10.79
N TRP A 23 -0.73 2.42 -10.27
CA TRP A 23 -1.80 3.42 -10.47
C TRP A 23 -1.78 4.50 -9.41
N VAL A 24 -1.11 4.28 -8.27
CA VAL A 24 -1.04 5.28 -7.22
C VAL A 24 0.13 6.22 -7.49
N PRO A 25 -0.13 7.51 -7.75
CA PRO A 25 0.96 8.46 -7.92
C PRO A 25 1.75 8.67 -6.64
N THR A 26 2.97 9.19 -6.76
CA THR A 26 3.78 9.55 -5.60
C THR A 26 3.10 10.65 -4.76
N LEU A 27 2.54 10.27 -3.61
CA LEU A 27 1.83 11.19 -2.72
C LEU A 27 2.75 11.98 -1.78
N THR A 28 4.07 11.75 -1.81
CA THR A 28 5.01 12.42 -0.91
C THR A 28 5.59 13.71 -1.50
N LYS A 29 5.56 13.88 -2.82
CA LYS A 29 6.20 15.01 -3.53
C LYS A 29 5.40 15.42 -4.78
N GLY A 30 5.66 16.62 -5.29
CA GLY A 30 5.14 17.06 -6.60
C GLY A 30 3.67 17.50 -6.59
N VAL A 31 3.05 17.47 -7.77
CA VAL A 31 1.69 18.00 -7.99
C VAL A 31 0.61 17.22 -7.22
N TRP A 32 0.79 15.92 -7.06
CA TRP A 32 -0.14 15.05 -6.33
C TRP A 32 -0.15 15.37 -4.83
N ARG A 33 1.03 15.62 -4.22
CA ARG A 33 1.10 16.08 -2.84
C ARG A 33 0.37 17.42 -2.65
N LYS A 34 0.61 18.39 -3.53
CA LYS A 34 -0.09 19.69 -3.49
C LYS A 34 -1.61 19.53 -3.61
N LEU A 35 -2.06 18.61 -4.46
CA LEU A 35 -3.48 18.33 -4.64
C LEU A 35 -4.13 17.72 -3.39
N VAL A 36 -3.44 16.78 -2.74
CA VAL A 36 -3.90 16.15 -1.49
C VAL A 36 -3.93 17.15 -0.33
N ASP A 37 -2.96 18.07 -0.29
CA ASP A 37 -2.86 19.09 0.75
C ASP A 37 -3.82 20.29 0.54
N ASP A 38 -4.44 20.42 -0.64
CA ASP A 38 -5.40 21.49 -0.91
C ASP A 38 -6.65 21.32 -0.03
N LYS A 39 -6.83 22.24 0.92
CA LYS A 39 -7.92 22.21 1.90
C LYS A 39 -9.29 22.14 1.24
N ARG A 40 -9.51 22.91 0.17
CA ARG A 40 -10.81 22.99 -0.50
C ARG A 40 -11.14 21.69 -1.22
N ILE A 41 -10.14 21.09 -1.88
CA ILE A 41 -10.31 19.76 -2.52
C ILE A 41 -10.54 18.68 -1.47
N LYS A 42 -9.81 18.72 -0.35
CA LYS A 42 -9.96 17.77 0.76
C LYS A 42 -11.35 17.82 1.41
N ASP A 43 -11.86 19.01 1.69
CA ASP A 43 -13.20 19.20 2.24
C ASP A 43 -14.29 18.69 1.27
N LEU A 44 -14.08 18.91 -0.04
CA LEU A 44 -14.96 18.40 -1.08
C LEU A 44 -14.88 16.86 -1.18
N ALA A 45 -13.69 16.27 -1.06
CA ALA A 45 -13.51 14.82 -1.06
C ALA A 45 -14.24 14.16 0.13
N ALA A 46 -14.18 14.78 1.31
CA ALA A 46 -14.94 14.31 2.48
C ALA A 46 -16.47 14.39 2.25
N THR A 47 -16.94 15.44 1.58
CA THR A 47 -18.36 15.56 1.17
C THR A 47 -18.75 14.45 0.20
N ILE A 48 -17.93 14.21 -0.83
CA ILE A 48 -18.15 13.16 -1.83
C ILE A 48 -18.17 11.77 -1.19
N ARG A 49 -17.25 11.49 -0.25
CA ARG A 49 -17.23 10.23 0.48
C ARG A 49 -18.56 9.96 1.20
N LYS A 50 -19.10 10.98 1.88
CA LYS A 50 -20.42 10.87 2.53
C LYS A 50 -21.57 10.67 1.52
N GLN A 51 -21.46 11.24 0.32
CA GLN A 51 -22.44 11.02 -0.75
C GLN A 51 -22.37 9.58 -1.27
N LEU A 52 -21.17 9.03 -1.43
CA LEU A 52 -20.97 7.64 -1.83
C LEU A 52 -21.50 6.66 -0.78
N GLU A 53 -21.26 6.92 0.51
CA GLU A 53 -21.80 6.12 1.62
C GLU A 53 -23.34 6.12 1.68
N LYS A 54 -23.99 7.11 1.07
CA LYS A 54 -25.45 7.24 0.99
C LYS A 54 -26.03 6.87 -0.38
N ASP A 55 -25.18 6.44 -1.32
CA ASP A 55 -25.56 6.24 -2.73
C ASP A 55 -26.16 7.48 -3.42
N GLU A 56 -25.85 8.68 -2.92
CA GLU A 56 -26.32 9.99 -3.43
C GLU A 56 -25.31 10.63 -4.40
N TYR A 57 -24.15 10.00 -4.63
CA TYR A 57 -23.13 10.56 -5.49
C TYR A 57 -23.49 10.40 -6.97
N GLU A 58 -23.85 11.50 -7.61
CA GLU A 58 -24.02 11.54 -9.06
C GLU A 58 -22.65 11.44 -9.77
N MET A 59 -22.49 10.37 -10.56
CA MET A 59 -21.32 10.12 -11.38
C MET A 59 -21.29 11.10 -12.56
N PRO A 60 -20.17 11.80 -12.79
CA PRO A 60 -20.08 12.74 -13.90
C PRO A 60 -20.28 12.04 -15.25
N LEU A 61 -21.16 12.59 -16.09
CA LEU A 61 -21.34 12.13 -17.46
C LEU A 61 -20.08 12.44 -18.27
N VAL A 62 -19.50 11.41 -18.86
CA VAL A 62 -18.38 11.55 -19.81
C VAL A 62 -19.00 11.70 -21.20
N PRO A 63 -18.69 12.80 -21.93
CA PRO A 63 -19.11 12.94 -23.32
C PRO A 63 -18.62 11.77 -24.17
N GLU A 64 -19.40 11.40 -25.18
CA GLU A 64 -18.94 10.42 -26.16
C GLU A 64 -17.64 10.86 -26.85
N PHE A 65 -16.80 9.89 -27.17
CA PHE A 65 -15.52 10.13 -27.82
C PHE A 65 -15.71 10.87 -29.15
N ASN A 66 -15.06 12.04 -29.28
CA ASN A 66 -15.06 12.76 -30.54
C ASN A 66 -13.94 12.20 -31.46
N PRO A 67 -14.23 11.71 -32.67
CA PRO A 67 -13.21 11.19 -33.58
C PRO A 67 -12.08 12.19 -33.93
N LYS A 68 -12.30 13.49 -33.72
CA LYS A 68 -11.27 14.52 -33.88
C LYS A 68 -10.18 14.43 -32.80
N GLU A 69 -10.49 13.90 -31.62
CA GLU A 69 -9.53 13.67 -30.54
C GLU A 69 -8.43 12.69 -30.96
N ALA A 70 -8.75 11.73 -31.83
CA ALA A 70 -7.76 10.80 -32.39
C ALA A 70 -6.64 11.49 -33.20
N LYS A 71 -6.86 12.74 -33.63
CA LYS A 71 -5.90 13.53 -34.41
C LYS A 71 -5.04 14.44 -33.53
N THR A 72 -5.26 14.44 -32.21
CA THR A 72 -4.47 15.26 -31.29
C THR A 72 -3.06 14.70 -31.12
N LYS A 73 -2.07 15.58 -30.97
CA LYS A 73 -0.68 15.18 -30.76
C LYS A 73 -0.57 14.45 -29.43
N GLY A 74 -0.01 13.23 -29.46
CA GLY A 74 0.11 12.37 -28.27
C GLY A 74 -1.07 11.43 -28.06
N PHE A 75 -2.08 11.45 -28.93
CA PHE A 75 -3.09 10.40 -28.94
C PHE A 75 -2.45 9.07 -29.34
N SER A 76 -2.62 8.07 -28.48
CA SER A 76 -2.23 6.70 -28.75
C SER A 76 -3.51 5.86 -28.82
N PRO A 77 -3.86 5.30 -29.99
CA PRO A 77 -4.99 4.39 -30.08
C PRO A 77 -4.83 3.20 -29.13
N PHE A 78 -5.94 2.58 -28.71
CA PHE A 78 -5.89 1.36 -27.87
C PHE A 78 -5.27 0.16 -28.58
N LEU A 79 -5.41 0.11 -29.90
CA LEU A 79 -4.83 -0.92 -30.76
C LEU A 79 -3.86 -0.30 -31.74
N ARG A 80 -2.73 -0.96 -31.93
CA ARG A 80 -1.77 -0.65 -32.99
C ARG A 80 -2.35 -1.06 -34.35
N SER A 81 -1.68 -0.67 -35.43
CA SER A 81 -2.07 -1.02 -36.80
C SER A 81 -2.08 -2.53 -37.08
N ASP A 82 -1.35 -3.31 -36.29
CA ASP A 82 -1.30 -4.78 -36.36
C ASP A 82 -2.41 -5.47 -35.52
N GLY A 83 -3.29 -4.69 -34.88
CA GLY A 83 -4.35 -5.22 -34.02
C GLY A 83 -3.90 -5.61 -32.61
N THR A 84 -2.64 -5.38 -32.25
CA THR A 84 -2.15 -5.65 -30.89
C THR A 84 -2.47 -4.49 -29.94
N PRO A 85 -2.69 -4.75 -28.64
CA PRO A 85 -2.89 -3.69 -27.66
C PRO A 85 -1.66 -2.79 -27.58
N THR A 86 -1.88 -1.49 -27.50
CA THR A 86 -0.79 -0.52 -27.42
C THR A 86 -0.13 -0.52 -26.04
N VAL A 87 -0.87 -0.93 -25.01
CA VAL A 87 -0.39 -1.23 -23.66
C VAL A 87 0.27 -2.61 -23.67
N THR A 88 1.52 -2.68 -23.21
CA THR A 88 2.21 -3.94 -22.94
C THR A 88 1.62 -4.60 -21.70
N VAL A 89 1.48 -5.93 -21.73
CA VAL A 89 0.93 -6.77 -20.66
C VAL A 89 1.46 -6.32 -19.29
N ILE A 90 0.53 -5.91 -18.43
CA ILE A 90 0.76 -5.60 -17.02
C ILE A 90 1.13 -6.92 -16.34
N ASP A 91 2.07 -6.89 -15.39
CA ASP A 91 2.51 -8.03 -14.57
C ASP A 91 1.37 -9.01 -14.29
N ASP A 92 1.56 -10.31 -14.60
CA ASP A 92 0.52 -11.35 -14.43
C ASP A 92 0.07 -11.50 -12.97
N ASP A 93 0.89 -11.01 -12.03
CA ASP A 93 0.58 -10.92 -10.59
C ASP A 93 0.61 -9.45 -10.12
N PRO A 94 -0.46 -8.67 -10.36
CA PRO A 94 -0.48 -7.27 -9.98
C PRO A 94 -0.42 -7.12 -8.47
N LYS A 95 0.66 -6.51 -7.98
CA LYS A 95 0.79 -6.20 -6.55
C LYS A 95 -0.20 -5.09 -6.16
N TYR A 96 -1.18 -5.48 -5.36
CA TYR A 96 -2.14 -4.56 -4.76
C TYR A 96 -1.58 -3.97 -3.47
N ARG A 97 -2.08 -2.80 -3.09
CA ARG A 97 -1.84 -2.28 -1.76
C ARG A 97 -2.37 -3.24 -0.70
N LYS A 98 -1.53 -3.48 0.31
CA LYS A 98 -1.92 -4.19 1.52
C LYS A 98 -3.12 -3.49 2.15
N THR A 99 -4.10 -4.29 2.48
CA THR A 99 -5.22 -3.85 3.32
C THR A 99 -4.74 -3.58 4.74
N ALA A 100 -5.50 -2.81 5.51
CA ALA A 100 -5.17 -2.58 6.92
C ALA A 100 -5.10 -3.90 7.71
N ASP A 101 -5.93 -4.88 7.35
CA ASP A 101 -5.95 -6.23 7.93
C ASP A 101 -4.67 -7.01 7.60
N GLU A 102 -4.20 -6.96 6.36
CA GLU A 102 -2.91 -7.56 5.96
C GLU A 102 -1.70 -6.88 6.62
N GLU A 103 -1.74 -5.55 6.79
CA GLU A 103 -0.68 -4.82 7.49
C GLU A 103 -0.64 -5.18 8.98
N GLU A 104 -1.80 -5.33 9.63
CA GLU A 104 -1.90 -5.76 11.02
C GLU A 104 -1.45 -7.22 11.20
N ALA A 105 -1.84 -8.12 10.29
CA ALA A 105 -1.42 -9.51 10.31
C ALA A 105 0.10 -9.67 10.17
N GLU A 106 0.74 -8.87 9.30
CA GLU A 106 2.21 -8.87 9.18
C GLU A 106 2.90 -8.32 10.43
N GLN A 107 2.38 -7.26 11.05
CA GLN A 107 2.94 -6.73 12.30
C GLN A 107 2.85 -7.74 13.44
N LEU A 108 1.74 -8.48 13.54
CA LEU A 108 1.56 -9.57 14.49
C LEU A 108 2.57 -10.71 14.24
N ALA A 109 2.76 -11.11 12.99
CA ALA A 109 3.71 -12.15 12.63
C ALA A 109 5.17 -11.76 12.91
N ASP A 110 5.55 -10.51 12.63
CA ASP A 110 6.90 -10.00 12.90
C ASP A 110 7.16 -9.91 14.42
N ALA A 111 6.17 -9.49 15.20
CA ALA A 111 6.23 -9.50 16.66
C ALA A 111 6.37 -10.92 17.25
N GLU A 112 5.66 -11.90 16.68
CA GLU A 112 5.76 -13.31 17.08
C GLU A 112 7.13 -13.89 16.76
N ALA A 113 7.67 -13.63 15.56
CA ALA A 113 9.02 -14.05 15.19
C ALA A 113 10.08 -13.43 16.11
N MET A 114 9.93 -12.16 16.47
CA MET A 114 10.84 -11.48 17.39
C MET A 114 10.74 -12.06 18.81
N ALA A 115 9.55 -12.45 19.26
CA ALA A 115 9.35 -13.12 20.54
C ALA A 115 9.97 -14.53 20.56
N ALA A 116 9.78 -15.31 19.51
CA ALA A 116 10.37 -16.64 19.36
C ALA A 116 11.91 -16.59 19.33
N ALA A 117 12.49 -15.61 18.63
CA ALA A 117 13.94 -15.41 18.61
C ALA A 117 14.49 -15.02 19.99
N LYS A 118 13.74 -14.22 20.76
CA LYS A 118 14.12 -13.82 22.12
C LYS A 118 14.05 -14.99 23.10
N GLU A 119 13.02 -15.83 23.01
CA GLU A 119 12.90 -17.08 23.76
C GLU A 119 14.05 -18.04 23.45
N ALA A 120 14.38 -18.24 22.17
CA ALA A 120 15.49 -19.10 21.76
C ALA A 120 16.85 -18.58 22.29
N SER A 121 17.11 -17.28 22.21
CA SER A 121 18.33 -16.67 22.75
C SER A 121 18.41 -16.77 24.28
N SER A 122 17.28 -16.69 24.98
CA SER A 122 17.22 -16.86 26.44
C SER A 122 17.42 -18.33 26.87
N ALA A 123 16.91 -19.29 26.08
CA ALA A 123 17.10 -20.72 26.33
C ALA A 123 18.54 -21.17 26.08
N GLU A 124 19.19 -20.64 25.05
CA GLU A 124 20.61 -20.92 24.74
C GLU A 124 21.53 -20.43 25.87
N SER A 125 21.26 -19.23 26.41
CA SER A 125 21.98 -18.64 27.55
C SER A 125 21.83 -19.41 28.87
N LEU A 126 20.78 -20.21 29.03
CA LEU A 126 20.54 -21.04 30.22
C LEU A 126 21.22 -22.42 30.13
N SER A 127 21.57 -22.88 28.92
CA SER A 127 22.18 -24.20 28.70
C SER A 127 23.72 -24.21 28.76
N GLU A 128 24.39 -23.06 28.63
CA GLU A 128 25.86 -22.96 28.70
C GLU A 128 26.42 -22.78 30.13
N GLY A 129 25.57 -22.77 31.15
CA GLY A 129 25.94 -22.49 32.55
C GLY A 129 26.06 -23.69 33.49
N GLU A 130 25.90 -24.93 33.01
CA GLU A 130 25.91 -26.14 33.86
C GLU A 130 27.05 -27.08 33.48
N LEU A 131 28.30 -26.71 33.79
CA LEU A 131 29.44 -27.64 33.74
C LEU A 131 30.46 -27.29 34.83
N GLU A 132 30.95 -28.33 35.52
CA GLU A 132 32.13 -28.41 36.41
C GLU A 132 31.92 -27.97 37.88
N ALA A 133 32.27 -28.74 38.92
CA ALA A 133 32.72 -30.12 39.05
C ALA A 133 32.70 -30.46 40.56
N ASP A 134 32.25 -31.66 40.91
CA ASP A 134 32.62 -32.33 42.16
C ASP A 134 34.16 -32.38 42.27
N GLN A 135 34.70 -32.04 43.43
CA GLN A 135 36.01 -32.51 43.87
C GLN A 135 36.05 -32.58 45.40
N ASP A 136 35.88 -33.81 45.88
CA ASP A 136 36.39 -34.29 47.16
C ASP A 136 37.85 -33.86 47.35
N GLU A 137 38.22 -33.30 48.50
CA GLU A 137 39.49 -33.59 49.16
C GLU A 137 39.31 -33.59 50.69
N GLU A 138 39.52 -34.75 51.30
CA GLU A 138 40.07 -34.89 52.65
C GLU A 138 41.49 -34.29 52.67
N ASP A 139 41.87 -33.48 53.66
CA ASP A 139 43.04 -33.74 54.54
C ASP A 139 43.22 -32.66 55.64
N ASP A 140 43.24 -33.16 56.88
CA ASP A 140 44.08 -32.91 58.07
C ASP A 140 44.52 -31.53 58.66
N GLU A 141 44.70 -31.62 59.99
CA GLU A 141 45.51 -30.84 60.98
C GLU A 141 45.08 -29.43 61.46
N GLU A 142 44.61 -29.30 62.72
CA GLU A 142 45.44 -29.04 63.94
C GLU A 142 44.62 -29.19 65.25
#